data_AF-A0AA43ZUR2-F1
#
_entry.id   AF-A0AA43ZUR2-F1
#
_cell.length_a   1.000
_cell.length_b   1.000
_cell.length_c   1.000
_cell.angle_alpha   90.00
_cell.angle_beta   90.00
_cell.angle_gamma   90.00
#
_symmetry.space_group_name_H-M   'P 1'
#
loop_
_entity.id
_entity.type
_entity.pdbx_description
1 polymer ?
#
loop_
_entity_poly.entity_id
_entity_poly.type
_entity_poly.pdbx_seq_one_letter_code
_entity_poly.pdbx_strand_id
1 'polypeptide(L)'
;MVEYELINCIRLDDSVLQVELIPDDLKKQILNAEMDRIKETIPVINEGLDKAFNEDEIIIIIKEPREHKIQNSKQSMFLVSETGKIIGEEVYDEEELEELHNRSDVYFLSKNFVTYKNVGLNNSEKQFFKITEVTSDLILDQDLTEFVDSITVAVPSTNSDHIIKEYYNYSPDEEIITAVIGFKPKM
;
A
#
# COMPACT_ATOMS: atom_id res chain seq x y z
N MET A 1 -16.07 -14.46 19.31
CA MET A 1 -15.04 -13.81 18.49
C MET A 1 -14.12 -14.92 18.04
N VAL A 2 -14.04 -15.17 16.74
CA VAL A 2 -13.13 -16.19 16.19
C VAL A 2 -11.75 -15.53 16.19
N GLU A 3 -10.81 -16.12 16.92
CA GLU A 3 -9.43 -15.64 16.96
C GLU A 3 -8.62 -16.52 16.00
N TYR A 4 -8.13 -15.91 14.92
CA TYR A 4 -7.38 -16.60 13.87
C TYR A 4 -5.93 -16.85 14.32
N GLU A 5 -5.39 -18.03 14.04
CA GLU A 5 -3.98 -18.36 14.31
C GLU A 5 -3.02 -17.36 13.67
N LEU A 6 -3.38 -16.85 12.49
CA LEU A 6 -2.70 -15.75 11.81
C LEU A 6 -2.48 -14.53 12.72
N ILE A 7 -3.55 -14.05 13.38
CA ILE A 7 -3.49 -12.87 14.25
C ILE A 7 -2.57 -13.13 15.44
N ASN A 8 -2.64 -14.33 16.01
CA ASN A 8 -1.76 -14.73 17.10
C ASN A 8 -0.29 -14.77 16.66
N CYS A 9 0.00 -15.25 15.46
CA CYS A 9 1.34 -15.24 14.89
C CYS A 9 1.88 -13.81 14.77
N ILE A 10 1.08 -12.91 14.19
CA ILE A 10 1.42 -11.49 14.01
C ILE A 10 1.72 -10.82 15.36
N ARG A 11 0.95 -11.11 16.42
CA ARG A 11 1.17 -10.55 17.76
C ARG A 11 2.49 -10.99 18.42
N LEU A 12 3.12 -12.06 17.94
CA LEU A 12 4.42 -12.49 18.46
C LEU A 12 5.57 -11.62 17.93
N ASP A 13 5.33 -10.81 16.89
CA ASP A 13 6.30 -9.83 16.41
C ASP A 13 6.32 -8.62 17.37
N ASP A 14 7.46 -8.38 18.02
CA ASP A 14 7.62 -7.33 19.05
C ASP A 14 7.48 -5.90 18.53
N SER A 15 7.56 -5.70 17.21
CA SER A 15 7.31 -4.40 16.58
C SER A 15 5.83 -4.09 16.41
N VAL A 16 4.94 -5.09 16.52
CA VAL A 16 3.50 -4.90 16.32
C VAL A 16 2.89 -4.22 17.54
N LEU A 17 2.35 -3.02 17.31
CA LEU A 17 1.67 -2.20 18.32
C LEU A 17 0.17 -2.49 18.38
N GLN A 18 -0.45 -2.76 17.24
CA GLN A 18 -1.87 -3.08 17.11
C GLN A 18 -2.06 -4.13 16.01
N VAL A 19 -2.85 -5.16 16.30
CA VAL A 19 -3.39 -6.06 15.26
C VAL A 19 -4.76 -6.58 15.67
N GLU A 20 -5.74 -6.37 14.79
CA GLU A 20 -7.10 -6.86 14.98
C GLU A 20 -7.87 -6.90 13.66
N LEU A 21 -8.99 -7.62 13.68
CA LEU A 21 -9.98 -7.56 12.61
C LEU A 21 -10.52 -6.14 12.50
N ILE A 22 -10.65 -5.65 11.27
CA ILE A 22 -11.09 -4.28 11.04
C ILE A 22 -12.54 -4.09 11.51
N PRO A 23 -12.82 -3.07 12.34
CA PRO A 23 -14.19 -2.68 12.66
C PRO A 23 -14.94 -2.16 11.44
N ASP A 24 -16.25 -2.46 11.34
CA ASP A 24 -17.10 -2.05 10.20
C ASP A 24 -17.14 -0.53 9.97
N ASP A 25 -17.11 0.26 11.04
CA ASP A 25 -17.09 1.71 10.99
C ASP A 25 -15.75 2.25 10.52
N LEU A 26 -14.63 1.64 10.94
CA LEU A 26 -13.30 1.98 10.43
C LEU A 26 -13.18 1.60 8.95
N LYS A 27 -13.62 0.41 8.54
CA LYS A 27 -13.66 -0.02 7.13
C LYS A 27 -14.38 0.99 6.25
N LYS A 28 -15.55 1.49 6.69
CA LYS A 28 -16.32 2.52 5.97
C LYS A 28 -15.57 3.84 5.85
N GLN A 29 -14.88 4.28 6.91
CA GLN A 29 -14.12 5.53 6.89
C GLN A 29 -12.96 5.47 5.89
N ILE A 30 -12.20 4.36 5.89
CA ILE A 30 -11.11 4.13 4.93
C ILE A 30 -11.65 4.09 3.49
N LEU A 31 -12.71 3.32 3.24
CA LEU A 31 -13.32 3.24 1.90
C LEU A 31 -13.76 4.61 1.38
N ASN A 32 -14.38 5.44 2.23
CA ASN A 32 -14.78 6.80 1.84
C ASN A 32 -13.57 7.68 1.52
N ALA A 33 -12.51 7.59 2.32
CA ALA A 33 -11.28 8.34 2.10
C ALA A 33 -10.61 7.97 0.76
N GLU A 34 -10.55 6.69 0.41
CA GLU A 34 -10.01 6.24 -0.88
C GLU A 34 -10.93 6.65 -2.05
N MET A 35 -12.25 6.60 -1.88
CA MET A 35 -13.20 7.07 -2.89
C MET A 35 -13.05 8.56 -3.22
N ASP A 36 -12.65 9.38 -2.25
CA ASP A 36 -12.39 10.80 -2.48
C ASP A 36 -11.15 11.02 -3.35
N ARG A 37 -10.16 10.12 -3.31
CA ARG A 37 -8.96 10.19 -4.15
C ARG A 37 -9.22 9.94 -5.63
N ILE A 38 -10.30 9.22 -5.94
CA ILE A 38 -10.76 9.02 -7.33
C ILE A 38 -11.25 10.34 -7.95
N LYS A 39 -11.63 11.32 -7.12
CA LYS A 39 -12.11 12.64 -7.55
C LYS A 39 -11.00 13.67 -7.71
N GLU A 40 -9.75 13.31 -7.41
CA GLU A 40 -8.59 14.17 -7.62
C GLU A 40 -8.39 14.49 -9.12
N THR A 41 -7.62 15.55 -9.41
CA THR A 41 -7.38 15.97 -10.81
C THR A 41 -6.72 14.86 -11.64
N ILE A 42 -5.78 14.14 -11.02
CA ILE A 42 -5.29 12.85 -11.49
C ILE A 42 -5.78 11.84 -10.46
N PRO A 43 -6.77 11.00 -10.78
CA PRO A 43 -7.32 10.04 -9.84
C PRO A 43 -6.24 9.12 -9.26
N VAL A 44 -6.40 8.74 -8.00
CA VAL A 44 -5.56 7.69 -7.38
C VAL A 44 -6.42 6.49 -7.04
N ILE A 45 -5.97 5.31 -7.46
CA ILE A 45 -6.65 4.03 -7.28
C ILE A 45 -5.71 3.12 -6.47
N ASN A 46 -6.14 2.74 -5.26
CA ASN A 46 -5.40 1.81 -4.42
C ASN A 46 -5.91 0.39 -4.64
N GLU A 47 -5.47 -0.24 -5.74
CA GLU A 47 -5.89 -1.61 -6.08
C GLU A 47 -5.48 -2.64 -5.01
N GLY A 48 -4.35 -2.42 -4.33
CA GLY A 48 -3.94 -3.29 -3.23
C GLY A 48 -4.99 -3.31 -2.12
N LEU A 49 -5.45 -2.12 -1.72
CA LEU A 49 -6.46 -1.97 -0.69
C LEU A 49 -7.84 -2.46 -1.12
N ASP A 50 -8.23 -2.20 -2.38
CA ASP A 50 -9.45 -2.75 -2.97
C ASP A 50 -9.44 -4.29 -2.94
N LYS A 51 -8.33 -4.93 -3.33
CA LYS A 51 -8.19 -6.38 -3.26
C LYS A 51 -8.27 -6.87 -1.81
N ALA A 52 -7.53 -6.26 -0.89
CA ALA A 52 -7.57 -6.63 0.53
C ALA A 52 -8.99 -6.56 1.11
N PHE A 53 -9.75 -5.52 0.76
CA PHE A 53 -11.13 -5.36 1.23
C PHE A 53 -12.17 -6.29 0.61
N ASN A 54 -11.80 -6.99 -0.47
CA ASN A 54 -12.61 -8.01 -1.13
C ASN A 54 -12.31 -9.44 -0.64
N GLU A 55 -11.35 -9.63 0.27
CA GLU A 55 -11.09 -10.91 0.93
C GLU A 55 -12.14 -11.20 2.03
N ASP A 56 -12.18 -12.45 2.49
CA ASP A 56 -13.16 -12.94 3.46
C ASP A 56 -13.03 -12.24 4.82
N GLU A 57 -11.80 -12.06 5.28
CA GLU A 57 -11.46 -11.42 6.55
C GLU A 57 -10.41 -10.33 6.33
N ILE A 58 -10.46 -9.28 7.15
CA ILE A 58 -9.58 -8.12 7.00
C ILE A 58 -9.04 -7.74 8.37
N ILE A 59 -7.73 -7.57 8.47
CA ILE A 59 -7.05 -7.04 9.66
C ILE A 59 -6.33 -5.72 9.37
N ILE A 60 -6.24 -4.90 10.40
CA ILE A 60 -5.34 -3.74 10.45
C ILE A 60 -4.11 -4.13 11.27
N ILE A 61 -2.94 -3.69 10.81
CA ILE A 61 -1.69 -3.76 11.56
C ILE A 61 -1.16 -2.34 11.73
N ILE A 62 -0.74 -2.01 12.97
CA ILE A 62 0.09 -0.85 13.28
C ILE A 62 1.36 -1.38 13.93
N LYS A 63 2.52 -0.91 13.48
CA LYS A 63 3.81 -1.38 14.00
C LYS A 63 4.88 -0.30 13.99
N GLU A 64 5.90 -0.49 14.82
CA GLU A 64 7.12 0.30 14.76
C GLU A 64 7.92 -0.03 13.48
N PRO A 65 8.53 0.98 12.84
CA PRO A 65 9.40 0.76 11.70
C PRO A 65 10.65 0.00 12.12
N ARG A 66 11.03 -1.02 11.34
CA ARG A 66 12.37 -1.62 11.43
C ARG A 66 13.25 -1.02 10.34
N GLU A 67 14.40 -0.47 10.73
CA GLU A 67 15.32 0.25 9.83
C GLU A 67 15.65 -0.53 8.53
N HIS A 68 15.72 -1.85 8.60
CA HIS A 68 16.08 -2.73 7.49
C HIS A 68 14.94 -2.93 6.47
N LYS A 69 13.68 -2.67 6.86
CA LYS A 69 12.49 -2.88 6.02
C LYS A 69 12.02 -1.62 5.32
N ILE A 70 12.26 -0.44 5.89
CA ILE A 70 11.94 0.85 5.25
C ILE A 70 12.67 0.98 3.90
N GLN A 71 13.90 0.45 3.80
CA GLN A 71 14.68 0.48 2.57
C GLN A 71 14.14 -0.46 1.47
N ASN A 72 13.40 -1.51 1.87
CA ASN A 72 12.85 -2.52 0.97
C ASN A 72 11.35 -2.41 0.75
N SER A 73 10.63 -1.56 1.50
CA SER A 73 9.19 -1.31 1.34
C SER A 73 8.93 -0.53 0.07
N LYS A 74 9.09 -1.21 -1.07
CA LYS A 74 8.81 -0.72 -2.41
C LYS A 74 7.29 -0.69 -2.57
N GLN A 75 6.64 0.34 -2.04
CA GLN A 75 5.30 0.68 -2.49
C GLN A 75 5.39 0.89 -4.00
N SER A 76 4.64 0.08 -4.74
CA SER A 76 4.65 0.16 -6.18
C SER A 76 3.52 1.09 -6.61
N MET A 77 3.84 2.38 -6.70
CA MET A 77 2.96 3.38 -7.28
C MET A 77 3.34 3.62 -8.74
N PHE A 78 2.37 3.49 -9.63
CA PHE A 78 2.51 3.71 -11.06
C PHE A 78 1.60 4.83 -11.53
N LEU A 79 2.07 5.66 -12.45
CA LEU A 79 1.21 6.51 -13.26
C LEU A 79 0.86 5.74 -14.53
N VAL A 80 -0.43 5.49 -14.75
CA VAL A 80 -0.90 4.62 -15.83
C VAL A 80 -1.90 5.36 -16.71
N SER A 81 -1.89 5.11 -18.02
CA SER A 81 -2.92 5.58 -18.94
C SER A 81 -4.21 4.75 -18.84
N GLU A 82 -5.32 5.27 -19.35
CA GLU A 82 -6.56 4.49 -19.51
C GLU A 82 -6.41 3.24 -20.41
N THR A 83 -5.36 3.19 -21.23
CA THR A 83 -5.02 2.02 -22.06
C THR A 83 -4.12 1.01 -21.34
N GLY A 84 -3.76 1.26 -20.08
CA GLY A 84 -2.92 0.38 -19.26
C GLY A 84 -1.41 0.55 -19.47
N LYS A 85 -0.97 1.60 -20.18
CA LYS A 85 0.47 1.87 -20.37
C LYS A 85 1.03 2.52 -19.11
N ILE A 86 2.15 2.02 -18.62
CA ILE A 86 2.92 2.67 -17.55
C ILE A 86 3.59 3.91 -18.15
N ILE A 87 3.25 5.07 -17.60
CA ILE A 87 3.76 6.41 -17.96
C ILE A 87 4.83 6.85 -16.96
N GLY A 88 4.77 6.35 -15.73
CA GLY A 88 5.72 6.64 -14.68
C GLY A 88 5.58 5.68 -13.52
N GLU A 89 6.56 5.70 -12.64
CA GLU A 89 6.63 4.80 -11.49
C GLU A 89 7.48 5.39 -10.36
N GLU A 90 7.28 4.87 -9.15
CA GLU A 90 8.23 5.06 -8.06
C GLU A 90 9.39 4.06 -8.14
N VAL A 91 10.60 4.59 -8.09
CA VAL A 91 11.85 3.84 -8.09
C VAL A 91 12.62 4.19 -6.83
N TYR A 92 12.98 3.16 -6.06
CA TYR A 92 13.73 3.28 -4.81
C TYR A 92 15.12 2.64 -4.89
N ASP A 93 15.39 1.90 -5.96
CA ASP A 93 16.71 1.32 -6.20
C ASP A 93 17.69 2.43 -6.62
N GLU A 94 18.77 2.61 -5.85
CA GLU A 94 19.71 3.71 -6.08
C GLU A 94 20.47 3.57 -7.41
N GLU A 95 20.82 2.35 -7.81
CA GLU A 95 21.49 2.08 -9.09
C GLU A 95 20.55 2.39 -10.26
N GLU A 96 19.29 1.94 -10.18
CA GLU A 96 18.27 2.26 -11.17
C GLU A 96 17.99 3.78 -11.26
N LEU A 97 17.92 4.48 -10.13
CA LEU A 97 17.76 5.95 -10.10
C LEU A 97 18.93 6.67 -10.77
N GLU A 98 20.16 6.22 -10.52
CA GLU A 98 21.36 6.77 -11.18
C GLU A 98 21.33 6.55 -12.70
N GLU A 99 20.91 5.37 -13.16
CA GLU A 99 20.73 5.09 -14.58
C GLU A 99 19.65 5.99 -15.21
N LEU A 100 18.51 6.15 -14.53
CA LEU A 100 17.38 6.97 -14.98
C LEU A 100 17.73 8.46 -15.04
N HIS A 101 18.58 8.97 -14.15
CA HIS A 101 19.07 10.34 -14.20
C HIS A 101 19.86 10.66 -15.48
N ASN A 102 20.50 9.66 -16.08
CA ASN A 102 21.29 9.83 -17.30
C ASN A 102 20.45 9.72 -18.59
N ARG A 103 19.15 9.41 -18.48
CA ARG A 103 18.25 9.23 -19.63
C ARG A 103 17.55 10.52 -20.04
N SER A 104 17.68 10.91 -21.31
CA SER A 104 17.04 12.11 -21.87
C SER A 104 15.51 12.01 -21.99
N ASP A 105 14.98 10.79 -22.03
CA ASP A 105 13.56 10.47 -22.16
C ASP A 105 12.84 10.28 -20.81
N VAL A 106 13.53 10.52 -19.69
CA VAL A 106 12.98 10.45 -18.34
C VAL A 106 12.79 11.86 -17.78
N TYR A 107 11.77 12.06 -16.96
CA TYR A 107 11.54 13.26 -16.17
C TYR A 107 11.14 12.89 -14.74
N PHE A 108 11.80 13.51 -13.76
CA PHE A 108 11.57 13.28 -12.34
C PHE A 108 10.49 14.24 -11.83
N LEU A 109 9.37 13.70 -11.33
CA LEU A 109 8.33 14.49 -10.64
C LEU A 109 8.68 14.72 -9.17
N SER A 110 9.40 13.78 -8.56
CA SER A 110 9.92 13.86 -7.19
C SER A 110 11.28 13.16 -7.12
N LYS A 111 11.86 13.02 -5.92
CA LYS A 111 13.14 12.30 -5.72
C LYS A 111 13.09 10.88 -6.31
N ASN A 112 11.97 10.18 -6.11
CA ASN A 112 11.83 8.77 -6.44
C ASN A 112 10.76 8.50 -7.50
N PHE A 113 10.01 9.51 -7.95
CA PHE A 113 8.97 9.32 -8.97
C PHE A 113 9.45 9.76 -10.35
N VAL A 114 9.53 8.82 -11.30
CA VAL A 114 9.94 9.08 -12.68
C VAL A 114 8.77 8.99 -13.66
N THR A 115 8.87 9.71 -14.77
CA THR A 115 7.93 9.67 -15.89
C THR A 115 8.68 9.55 -17.20
N TYR A 116 8.09 8.87 -18.16
CA TYR A 116 8.71 8.50 -19.43
C TYR A 116 8.09 9.31 -20.59
N LYS A 117 8.89 10.18 -21.22
CA LYS A 117 8.45 11.11 -22.29
C LYS A 117 7.93 10.40 -23.55
N ASN A 118 8.42 9.19 -23.82
CA ASN A 118 8.17 8.46 -25.07
C ASN A 118 7.01 7.47 -24.99
N VAL A 119 6.27 7.44 -23.88
CA VAL A 119 5.02 6.69 -23.83
C VAL A 119 4.05 7.51 -24.67
N GLY A 120 3.81 7.11 -25.91
CA GLY A 120 3.02 7.83 -26.93
C GLY A 120 1.59 8.10 -26.47
N LEU A 121 1.44 9.05 -25.57
CA LEU A 121 0.20 9.55 -25.04
C LEU A 121 -0.32 10.54 -26.06
N ASN A 122 -1.44 10.20 -26.68
CA ASN A 122 -2.26 11.23 -27.26
C ASN A 122 -2.66 12.16 -26.09
N ASN A 123 -2.59 13.48 -26.27
CA ASN A 123 -2.90 14.49 -25.25
C ASN A 123 -4.33 14.40 -24.65
N SER A 124 -5.10 13.36 -25.00
CA SER A 124 -6.46 13.05 -24.58
C SER A 124 -6.59 11.80 -23.71
N GLU A 125 -5.55 10.95 -23.61
CA GLU A 125 -5.64 9.74 -22.77
C GLU A 125 -5.70 10.16 -21.29
N LYS A 126 -6.74 9.70 -20.57
CA LYS A 126 -6.82 9.89 -19.12
C LYS A 126 -5.70 9.13 -18.44
N GLN A 127 -5.25 9.68 -17.31
CA GLN A 127 -4.17 9.12 -16.50
C GLN A 127 -4.66 9.00 -15.06
N PHE A 128 -4.12 8.01 -14.34
CA PHE A 128 -4.38 7.82 -12.92
C PHE A 128 -3.16 7.21 -12.25
N PHE A 129 -2.98 7.52 -10.97
CA PHE A 129 -2.04 6.79 -10.13
C PHE A 129 -2.67 5.48 -9.69
N LYS A 130 -1.89 4.40 -9.74
CA LYS A 130 -2.26 3.06 -9.32
C LYS A 130 -1.27 2.61 -8.25
N ILE A 131 -1.78 2.26 -7.08
CA ILE A 131 -1.02 1.66 -5.98
C ILE A 131 -1.39 0.19 -5.93
N THR A 132 -0.41 -0.71 -5.97
CA THR A 132 -0.64 -2.16 -5.92
C THR A 132 -0.43 -2.72 -4.51
N GLU A 133 -0.82 -3.98 -4.35
CA GLU A 133 -0.45 -4.77 -3.17
C GLU A 133 1.07 -4.81 -2.99
N VAL A 134 1.47 -5.01 -1.74
CA VAL A 134 2.85 -5.25 -1.33
C VAL A 134 2.96 -6.70 -0.85
N THR A 135 4.19 -7.20 -0.75
CA THR A 135 4.46 -8.52 -0.19
C THR A 135 4.42 -8.48 1.34
N SER A 136 4.03 -9.59 1.98
CA SER A 136 3.87 -9.67 3.43
C SER A 136 5.17 -9.47 4.20
N ASP A 137 6.30 -9.81 3.59
CA ASP A 137 7.65 -9.61 4.12
C ASP A 137 8.01 -8.12 4.33
N LEU A 138 7.33 -7.20 3.63
CA LEU A 138 7.49 -5.76 3.88
C LEU A 138 6.92 -5.32 5.23
N ILE A 139 5.90 -6.02 5.72
CA ILE A 139 5.22 -5.66 6.97
C ILE A 139 5.68 -6.56 8.12
N LEU A 140 5.90 -7.85 7.88
CA LEU A 140 6.13 -8.86 8.92
C LEU A 140 7.32 -9.76 8.55
N ASP A 141 8.08 -10.23 9.54
CA ASP A 141 9.20 -11.16 9.29
C ASP A 141 8.75 -12.62 9.09
N GLN A 142 7.49 -12.89 9.42
CA GLN A 142 6.91 -14.23 9.39
C GLN A 142 6.24 -14.49 8.05
N ASP A 143 6.37 -15.72 7.53
CA ASP A 143 5.58 -16.18 6.40
C ASP A 143 4.15 -16.48 6.86
N LEU A 144 3.23 -15.62 6.47
CA LEU A 144 1.82 -15.73 6.83
C LEU A 144 1.04 -16.72 5.96
N THR A 145 1.61 -17.14 4.82
CA THR A 145 0.90 -17.99 3.84
C THR A 145 0.60 -19.39 4.38
N GLU A 146 1.30 -19.83 5.43
CA GLU A 146 1.03 -21.11 6.09
C GLU A 146 -0.32 -21.12 6.85
N PHE A 147 -0.89 -19.97 7.19
CA PHE A 147 -2.12 -19.87 7.99
C PHE A 147 -3.39 -19.63 7.16
N VAL A 148 -3.26 -19.37 5.85
CA VAL A 148 -4.33 -18.83 5.00
C VAL A 148 -4.33 -19.47 3.60
N ASP A 149 -5.47 -19.43 2.92
CA ASP A 149 -5.61 -19.84 1.51
C ASP A 149 -5.20 -18.72 0.55
N SER A 150 -5.47 -17.47 0.91
CA SER A 150 -5.06 -16.26 0.20
C SER A 150 -4.69 -15.16 1.19
N ILE A 151 -3.78 -14.29 0.77
CA ILE A 151 -3.40 -13.08 1.50
C ILE A 151 -3.12 -11.96 0.52
N THR A 152 -3.65 -10.79 0.84
CA THR A 152 -3.36 -9.54 0.14
C THR A 152 -2.93 -8.51 1.18
N VAL A 153 -1.74 -7.94 1.00
CA VAL A 153 -1.23 -6.88 1.88
C VAL A 153 -1.25 -5.57 1.13
N ALA A 154 -1.87 -4.56 1.74
CA ALA A 154 -2.03 -3.24 1.17
C ALA A 154 -1.51 -2.18 2.13
N VAL A 155 -0.91 -1.13 1.57
CA VAL A 155 -0.60 0.07 2.34
C VAL A 155 -1.69 1.11 2.07
N PRO A 156 -2.31 1.68 3.11
CA PRO A 156 -3.32 2.71 2.94
C PRO A 156 -2.73 3.98 2.33
N SER A 157 -3.58 4.82 1.72
CA SER A 157 -3.17 6.19 1.39
C SER A 157 -2.84 7.01 2.64
N THR A 158 -2.12 8.12 2.51
CA THR A 158 -1.80 9.01 3.64
C THR A 158 -3.04 9.41 4.45
N ASN A 159 -4.16 9.72 3.78
CA ASN A 159 -5.39 10.08 4.48
C ASN A 159 -5.98 8.89 5.24
N SER A 160 -5.98 7.71 4.63
CA SER A 160 -6.42 6.47 5.27
C SER A 160 -5.50 6.04 6.43
N ASP A 161 -4.20 6.22 6.30
CA ASP A 161 -3.20 6.02 7.37
C ASP A 161 -3.52 6.92 8.58
N HIS A 162 -3.80 8.20 8.35
CA HIS A 162 -4.18 9.12 9.41
C HIS A 162 -5.47 8.68 10.11
N ILE A 163 -6.51 8.31 9.35
CA ILE A 163 -7.77 7.79 9.90
C ILE A 163 -7.53 6.57 10.79
N ILE A 164 -6.71 5.62 10.33
CA ILE A 164 -6.36 4.43 11.10
C ILE A 164 -5.63 4.82 12.40
N LYS A 165 -4.58 5.65 12.31
CA LYS A 165 -3.82 6.10 13.48
C LYS A 165 -4.71 6.79 14.51
N GLU A 166 -5.52 7.75 14.08
CA GLU A 166 -6.45 8.48 14.94
C GLU A 166 -7.47 7.56 15.61
N TYR A 167 -8.00 6.57 14.88
CA TYR A 167 -8.93 5.57 15.43
C TYR A 167 -8.35 4.82 16.63
N TYR A 168 -7.05 4.52 16.58
CA TYR A 168 -6.32 3.82 17.64
C TYR A 168 -5.58 4.77 18.61
N ASN A 169 -5.86 6.08 18.55
CA ASN A 169 -5.25 7.11 19.40
C ASN A 169 -3.73 7.30 19.20
N TYR A 170 -3.21 6.98 18.02
CA TYR A 170 -1.86 7.37 17.59
C TYR A 170 -1.91 8.74 16.91
N SER A 171 -0.79 9.47 16.97
CA SER A 171 -0.67 10.73 16.23
C SER A 171 -0.52 10.45 14.73
N PRO A 172 -1.18 11.19 13.82
CA PRO A 172 -0.95 11.05 12.38
C PRO A 172 0.52 11.15 11.98
N ASP A 173 1.24 12.07 12.62
CA ASP A 173 2.66 12.34 12.40
C ASP A 173 3.61 11.34 13.11
N GLU A 174 3.06 10.36 13.83
CA GLU A 174 3.89 9.34 14.49
C GLU A 174 4.56 8.45 13.46
N GLU A 175 5.87 8.19 13.65
CA GLU A 175 6.69 7.37 12.77
C GLU A 175 6.40 5.87 12.99
N ILE A 176 5.15 5.46 12.73
CA ILE A 176 4.68 4.07 12.76
C ILE A 176 4.08 3.70 11.41
N ILE A 177 4.16 2.42 11.08
CA ILE A 177 3.70 1.87 9.81
C ILE A 177 2.29 1.29 10.01
N THR A 178 1.39 1.62 9.10
CA THR A 178 0.08 0.98 8.99
C THR A 178 0.01 0.07 7.76
N ALA A 179 -0.68 -1.05 7.91
CA ALA A 179 -1.00 -1.95 6.80
C ALA A 179 -2.39 -2.54 6.96
N VAL A 180 -3.02 -2.83 5.82
CA VAL A 180 -4.30 -3.54 5.75
C VAL A 180 -4.04 -4.89 5.11
N ILE A 181 -4.44 -5.97 5.77
CA ILE A 181 -4.30 -7.31 5.24
C ILE A 181 -5.68 -7.93 5.07
N GLY A 182 -6.04 -8.22 3.82
CA GLY A 182 -7.15 -9.10 3.50
C GLY A 182 -6.65 -10.54 3.43
N PHE A 183 -7.42 -11.50 3.94
CA PHE A 183 -7.06 -12.90 3.87
C PHE A 183 -8.28 -13.81 3.86
N LYS A 184 -8.05 -15.03 3.35
CA LYS A 184 -8.98 -16.14 3.46
C LYS A 184 -8.43 -17.19 4.42
N PRO A 185 -9.09 -17.48 5.55
CA PRO A 185 -8.66 -18.53 6.47
C PRO A 185 -8.64 -19.92 5.81
N LYS A 186 -7.72 -20.79 6.23
CA LYS A 186 -7.78 -22.22 5.89
C LYS A 186 -9.03 -22.85 6.52
N MET A 187 -9.81 -23.58 5.73
CA MET A 187 -10.95 -24.38 6.20
C MET A 187 -10.53 -25.74 6.74
#